data_AF-A0A563VQR5-F1
#
_entry.id   AF-A0A563VQR5-F1
#
_cell.length_a   1.000
_cell.length_b   1.000
_cell.length_c   1.000
_cell.angle_alpha   90.00
_cell.angle_beta   90.00
_cell.angle_gamma   90.00
#
_symmetry.space_group_name_H-M   'P 1'
#
loop_
_entity.id
_entity.type
_entity.pdbx_description
1 polymer ?
#
loop_
_entity_poly.entity_id
_entity_poly.type
_entity_poly.pdbx_seq_one_letter_code
_entity_poly.pdbx_strand_id
1 'polypeptide(L)'
;MANYFYFFLGISPAIIWYILQYIHYGQEFINYNLGTQTFNRVINPVENNSQPVWYYFLELIEYSLPWLIFLPGGIKLAVKQWDKTWAKLALIWFSGYLLAISLMTTKLPWYIMPIYPAFALLVGANLNQIVELQKRRKFKKNIYQLWLLLLSIIFCLAAIYYAFFNNPRDVDLLLIAITLAVAFILTTILINQQSSHFIISLAVGLYLALLILFNTSHSIWELAEAYPVKPVAKLIRETTSPETTIYTSYPYHRPSLNFYSDRLVIPVSEAKLQEMLLKPKKIYLLLSNDTPLIPDSRVIGATEEWRIVVKD
;
A
#
# COMPACT_ATOMS: atom_id res chain seq x y z
N MET A 1 31.69 -14.07 -21.65
CA MET A 1 31.53 -12.72 -22.25
C MET A 1 30.08 -12.27 -22.35
N ALA A 2 29.13 -13.09 -22.83
CA ALA A 2 27.71 -12.70 -22.94
C ALA A 2 27.05 -12.24 -21.61
N ASN A 3 27.38 -12.88 -20.47
CA ASN A 3 26.79 -12.52 -19.18
C ASN A 3 27.15 -11.10 -18.69
N TYR A 4 28.37 -10.63 -19.01
CA TYR A 4 28.80 -9.27 -18.63
C TYR A 4 28.11 -8.22 -19.48
N PHE A 5 27.88 -8.50 -20.77
CA PHE A 5 27.17 -7.60 -21.66
C PHE A 5 25.76 -7.28 -21.13
N TYR A 6 24.97 -8.31 -20.78
CA TYR A 6 23.62 -8.10 -20.23
C TYR A 6 23.63 -7.41 -18.87
N PHE A 7 24.63 -7.69 -18.02
CA PHE A 7 24.80 -7.01 -16.75
C PHE A 7 25.07 -5.51 -16.93
N PHE A 8 26.02 -5.15 -17.80
CA PHE A 8 26.32 -3.74 -18.10
C PHE A 8 25.17 -3.05 -18.82
N LEU A 9 24.52 -3.74 -19.76
CA LEU A 9 23.32 -3.21 -20.42
C LEU A 9 22.23 -2.89 -19.41
N GLY A 10 21.96 -3.78 -18.45
CA GLY A 10 20.94 -3.58 -17.42
C GLY A 10 21.25 -2.44 -16.43
N ILE A 11 22.52 -2.23 -16.08
CA ILE A 11 22.91 -1.18 -15.12
C ILE A 11 23.16 0.17 -15.81
N SER A 12 23.44 0.17 -17.12
CA SER A 12 23.75 1.40 -17.87
C SER A 12 22.71 2.52 -17.73
N PRO A 13 21.38 2.28 -17.72
CA PRO A 13 20.41 3.38 -17.58
C PRO A 13 20.51 4.07 -16.23
N ALA A 14 20.74 3.30 -15.16
CA ALA A 14 20.94 3.84 -13.83
C ALA A 14 22.22 4.68 -13.76
N ILE A 15 23.34 4.15 -14.27
CA ILE A 15 24.62 4.89 -14.32
C ILE A 15 24.48 6.20 -15.10
N ILE A 16 23.90 6.14 -16.30
CA ILE A 16 23.69 7.32 -17.14
C ILE A 16 22.82 8.34 -16.42
N TRP A 17 21.74 7.92 -15.76
CA TRP A 17 20.89 8.82 -14.98
C TRP A 17 21.65 9.48 -13.82
N TYR A 18 22.41 8.72 -13.03
CA TYR A 18 23.23 9.28 -11.94
C TYR A 18 24.27 10.30 -12.46
N ILE A 19 24.89 10.02 -13.61
CA ILE A 19 25.83 10.95 -14.26
C ILE A 19 25.11 12.24 -14.68
N LEU A 20 23.95 12.13 -15.33
CA LEU A 20 23.18 13.30 -15.76
C LEU A 20 22.69 14.16 -14.58
N GLN A 21 22.23 13.53 -13.51
CA GLN A 21 21.84 14.22 -12.28
C GLN A 21 23.02 14.95 -11.64
N TYR A 22 24.19 14.30 -11.60
CA TYR A 22 25.40 14.92 -11.08
C TYR A 22 25.87 16.09 -11.96
N ILE A 23 25.83 15.97 -13.29
CA ILE A 23 26.18 17.07 -14.20
C ILE A 23 25.28 18.29 -13.97
N HIS A 24 23.98 18.08 -13.70
CA HIS A 24 23.01 19.16 -13.54
C HIS A 24 23.01 19.79 -12.14
N TYR A 25 23.05 18.98 -11.07
CA TYR A 25 22.89 19.43 -9.69
C TYR A 25 24.19 19.38 -8.86
N GLY A 26 25.27 18.81 -9.40
CA GLY A 26 26.57 18.73 -8.75
C GLY A 26 26.55 17.97 -7.43
N GLN A 27 27.33 18.47 -6.46
CA GLN A 27 27.54 17.82 -5.17
C GLN A 27 26.27 17.77 -4.29
N GLU A 28 25.35 18.72 -4.47
CA GLU A 28 24.10 18.76 -3.70
C GLU A 28 23.26 17.50 -3.92
N PHE A 29 23.18 17.03 -5.18
CA PHE A 29 22.47 15.79 -5.50
C PHE A 29 23.08 14.58 -4.79
N ILE A 30 24.40 14.45 -4.78
CA ILE A 30 25.07 13.32 -4.11
C ILE A 30 24.83 13.37 -2.60
N ASN A 31 25.00 14.54 -1.99
CA ASN A 31 24.80 14.72 -0.55
C ASN A 31 23.36 14.40 -0.15
N TYR A 32 22.37 14.87 -0.93
CA TYR A 32 20.97 14.64 -0.63
C TYR A 32 20.52 13.21 -0.94
N ASN A 33 20.81 12.69 -2.13
CA ASN A 33 20.33 11.39 -2.59
C ASN A 33 21.05 10.23 -1.90
N LEU A 34 22.39 10.22 -1.91
CA LEU A 34 23.15 9.14 -1.26
C LEU A 34 23.23 9.34 0.25
N GLY A 35 23.53 10.55 0.72
CA GLY A 35 23.62 10.84 2.16
C GLY A 35 22.26 10.75 2.85
N THR A 36 21.41 11.76 2.62
CA THR A 36 20.16 11.95 3.38
C THR A 36 19.08 10.92 3.06
N GLN A 37 18.90 10.55 1.80
CA GLN A 37 17.80 9.66 1.39
C GLN A 37 18.18 8.18 1.41
N THR A 38 19.45 7.81 1.19
CA THR A 38 19.86 6.40 1.11
C THR A 38 20.54 5.93 2.39
N PHE A 39 21.71 6.47 2.73
CA PHE A 39 22.51 5.98 3.87
C PHE A 39 21.88 6.32 5.22
N ASN A 40 21.35 7.53 5.38
CA ASN A 40 20.74 7.93 6.65
C ASN A 40 19.51 7.09 7.01
N ARG A 41 18.73 6.59 6.03
CA ARG A 41 17.59 5.69 6.30
C ARG A 41 18.00 4.32 6.85
N VAL A 42 19.20 3.86 6.50
CA VAL A 42 19.74 2.57 6.98
C VAL A 42 20.15 2.67 8.44
N ILE A 43 20.78 3.78 8.84
CA ILE A 43 21.42 3.94 10.15
C ILE A 43 20.52 4.68 11.14
N ASN A 44 19.85 5.75 10.71
CA ASN A 44 19.03 6.61 11.56
C ASN A 44 17.53 6.45 11.24
N PRO A 45 16.64 6.61 12.23
CA PRO A 45 15.20 6.65 11.97
C PRO A 45 14.88 7.98 11.29
N VAL A 46 14.43 7.92 10.03
CA VAL A 46 13.90 9.08 9.31
C VAL A 46 12.39 9.11 9.53
N GLU A 47 11.84 10.30 9.79
CA GLU A 47 10.39 10.53 9.93
C GLU A 47 9.69 9.72 11.06
N ASN A 48 10.41 9.39 12.14
CA ASN A 48 9.88 8.64 13.30
C ASN A 48 9.34 7.23 12.98
N ASN A 49 9.70 6.66 11.82
CA ASN A 49 9.27 5.33 11.39
C ASN A 49 10.17 4.20 11.95
N SER A 50 10.47 4.27 13.25
CA SER A 50 11.27 3.23 13.93
C SER A 50 10.36 2.10 14.39
N GLN A 51 10.60 0.89 13.88
CA GLN A 51 9.83 -0.31 14.22
C GLN A 51 10.77 -1.46 14.63
N PRO A 52 10.31 -2.43 15.44
CA PRO A 52 11.15 -3.53 15.94
C PRO A 52 11.62 -4.45 14.81
N VAL A 53 12.63 -5.29 15.09
CA VAL A 53 13.24 -6.19 14.08
C VAL A 53 12.25 -7.23 13.52
N TRP A 54 11.22 -7.60 14.29
CA TRP A 54 10.14 -8.51 13.85
C TRP A 54 9.00 -7.81 13.10
N TYR A 55 9.09 -6.49 12.84
CA TYR A 55 8.05 -5.73 12.14
C TYR A 55 7.66 -6.40 10.81
N TYR A 56 8.63 -6.67 9.93
CA TYR A 56 8.35 -7.29 8.63
C TYR A 56 7.90 -8.76 8.70
N PHE A 57 8.06 -9.43 9.85
CA PHE A 57 7.45 -10.73 10.05
C PHE A 57 5.93 -10.61 10.22
N LEU A 58 5.44 -9.56 10.89
CA LEU A 58 4.02 -9.27 11.01
C LEU A 58 3.43 -8.80 9.68
N GLU A 59 4.11 -7.91 8.97
CA GLU A 59 3.73 -7.46 7.62
C GLU A 59 3.65 -8.63 6.63
N LEU A 60 4.58 -9.59 6.74
CA LEU A 60 4.54 -10.82 5.96
C LEU A 60 3.28 -11.64 6.28
N ILE A 61 2.89 -11.73 7.56
CA ILE A 61 1.66 -12.42 7.94
C ILE A 61 0.45 -11.73 7.32
N GLU A 62 0.32 -10.42 7.53
CA GLU A 62 -0.81 -9.61 7.09
C GLU A 62 -1.06 -9.73 5.58
N TYR A 63 -0.03 -9.47 4.78
CA TYR A 63 -0.18 -9.36 3.32
C TYR A 63 0.03 -10.68 2.57
N SER A 64 0.39 -11.76 3.25
CA SER A 64 0.55 -13.08 2.61
C SER A 64 -0.61 -14.04 2.88
N LEU A 65 -1.62 -13.64 3.65
CA LEU A 65 -2.81 -14.48 3.81
C LEU A 65 -3.54 -14.62 2.46
N PRO A 66 -4.08 -15.80 2.14
CA PRO A 66 -4.04 -17.07 2.88
C PRO A 66 -2.80 -17.93 2.57
N TRP A 67 -1.95 -17.50 1.64
CA TRP A 67 -0.84 -18.26 1.07
C TRP A 67 0.27 -18.60 2.08
N LEU A 68 0.37 -17.83 3.17
CA LEU A 68 1.38 -17.99 4.21
C LEU A 68 1.49 -19.43 4.73
N ILE A 69 0.37 -20.15 4.87
CA ILE A 69 0.35 -21.53 5.37
C ILE A 69 1.17 -22.51 4.48
N PHE A 70 1.36 -22.17 3.21
CA PHE A 70 2.14 -22.97 2.26
C PHE A 70 3.63 -22.63 2.26
N LEU A 71 4.06 -21.53 2.89
CA LEU A 71 5.46 -21.09 2.91
C LEU A 71 6.40 -22.10 3.61
N PRO A 72 6.07 -22.67 4.79
CA PRO A 72 6.98 -23.61 5.48
C PRO A 72 7.28 -24.87 4.65
N GLY A 73 6.29 -25.37 3.90
CA GLY A 73 6.49 -26.49 2.98
C GLY A 73 7.43 -26.13 1.83
N GLY A 74 7.32 -24.90 1.32
CA GLY A 74 8.19 -24.35 0.27
C GLY A 74 9.63 -24.21 0.72
N ILE A 75 9.85 -23.63 1.90
CA ILE A 75 11.18 -23.54 2.53
C ILE A 75 11.76 -24.93 2.73
N LYS A 76 11.00 -25.87 3.31
CA LYS A 76 11.45 -27.25 3.52
C LYS A 76 11.84 -27.94 2.21
N LEU A 77 11.07 -27.74 1.16
CA LEU A 77 11.35 -28.30 -0.17
C LEU A 77 12.61 -27.68 -0.78
N ALA A 78 12.74 -26.35 -0.73
CA ALA A 78 13.90 -25.64 -1.25
C ALA A 78 15.19 -26.02 -0.52
N VAL A 79 15.15 -26.18 0.82
CA VAL A 79 16.31 -26.65 1.60
C VAL A 79 16.71 -28.07 1.19
N LYS A 80 15.74 -28.96 0.98
CA LYS A 80 16.01 -30.33 0.47
C LYS A 80 16.57 -30.35 -0.94
N GLN A 81 16.23 -29.36 -1.76
CA GLN A 81 16.66 -29.22 -3.15
C GLN A 81 17.70 -28.11 -3.31
N TRP A 82 18.54 -27.91 -2.30
CA TRP A 82 19.56 -26.84 -2.30
C TRP A 82 20.53 -26.94 -3.48
N ASP A 83 20.66 -28.11 -4.10
CA ASP A 83 21.44 -28.30 -5.34
C ASP A 83 20.83 -27.58 -6.55
N LYS A 84 19.52 -27.29 -6.53
CA LYS A 84 18.80 -26.63 -7.64
C LYS A 84 18.93 -25.12 -7.59
N THR A 85 19.16 -24.51 -8.76
CA THR A 85 19.31 -23.05 -8.91
C THR A 85 18.08 -22.28 -8.41
N TRP A 86 16.87 -22.76 -8.70
CA TRP A 86 15.63 -22.11 -8.25
C TRP A 86 15.54 -22.03 -6.73
N ALA A 87 15.97 -23.09 -6.02
CA ALA A 87 15.87 -23.20 -4.58
C ALA A 87 16.86 -22.25 -3.89
N LYS A 88 18.11 -22.21 -4.38
CA LYS A 88 19.11 -21.24 -3.91
C LYS A 88 18.63 -19.81 -4.11
N LEU A 89 18.15 -19.49 -5.32
CA LEU A 89 17.65 -18.15 -5.64
C LEU A 89 16.52 -17.76 -4.69
N ALA A 90 15.49 -18.60 -4.56
CA ALA A 90 14.33 -18.30 -3.74
C ALA A 90 14.68 -18.16 -2.25
N LEU A 91 15.53 -19.04 -1.70
CA LEU A 91 15.92 -18.98 -0.30
C LEU A 91 16.83 -17.79 0.01
N ILE A 92 17.85 -17.55 -0.81
CA ILE A 92 18.79 -16.44 -0.59
C ILE A 92 18.05 -15.10 -0.77
N TRP A 93 17.19 -14.99 -1.78
CA TRP A 93 16.38 -13.78 -1.97
C TRP A 93 15.42 -13.60 -0.79
N PHE A 94 14.59 -14.59 -0.47
CA PHE A 94 13.61 -14.48 0.60
C PHE A 94 14.26 -14.17 1.96
N SER A 95 15.26 -14.95 2.37
CA SER A 95 15.91 -14.77 3.67
C SER A 95 16.85 -13.58 3.72
N GLY A 96 17.66 -13.36 2.68
CA GLY A 96 18.61 -12.25 2.62
C GLY A 96 17.93 -10.90 2.56
N TYR A 97 16.88 -10.77 1.75
CA TYR A 97 16.09 -9.53 1.68
C TYR A 97 15.33 -9.27 2.98
N LEU A 98 14.63 -10.28 3.53
CA LEU A 98 13.93 -10.14 4.81
C LEU A 98 14.86 -9.72 5.94
N LEU A 99 16.05 -10.34 6.02
CA LEU A 99 17.06 -9.96 7.01
C LEU A 99 17.53 -8.52 6.81
N ALA A 100 17.83 -8.13 5.57
CA ALA A 100 18.28 -6.78 5.27
C ALA A 100 17.26 -5.72 5.69
N ILE A 101 15.99 -5.85 5.30
CA ILE A 101 14.95 -4.88 5.65
C ILE A 101 14.64 -4.88 7.15
N SER A 102 14.68 -6.04 7.82
CA SER A 102 14.45 -6.13 9.26
C SER A 102 15.53 -5.46 10.10
N LEU A 103 16.77 -5.41 9.58
CA LEU A 103 17.90 -4.74 10.24
C LEU A 103 17.97 -3.23 9.96
N MET A 104 17.24 -2.70 8.98
CA MET A 104 17.19 -1.26 8.73
C MET A 104 16.49 -0.50 9.86
N THR A 105 17.01 0.68 10.22
CA THR A 105 16.42 1.51 11.27
C THR A 105 15.07 2.09 10.85
N THR A 106 14.99 2.70 9.66
CA THR A 106 13.73 3.21 9.11
C THR A 106 12.94 2.06 8.47
N LYS A 107 11.72 1.82 8.93
CA LYS A 107 10.85 0.76 8.40
C LYS A 107 9.52 1.32 7.91
N LEU A 108 9.24 1.14 6.63
CA LEU A 108 7.97 1.48 5.99
C LEU A 108 7.25 0.21 5.54
N PRO A 109 5.90 0.14 5.58
CA PRO A 109 5.14 -1.06 5.22
C PRO A 109 5.51 -1.61 3.84
N TRP A 110 5.65 -0.72 2.85
CA TRP A 110 5.92 -1.10 1.46
C TRP A 110 7.35 -1.60 1.18
N TYR A 111 8.30 -1.49 2.11
CA TYR A 111 9.64 -2.04 1.91
C TYR A 111 9.63 -3.57 1.81
N ILE A 112 8.59 -4.25 2.30
CA ILE A 112 8.45 -5.69 2.17
C ILE A 112 8.17 -6.15 0.74
N MET A 113 7.62 -5.28 -0.14
CA MET A 113 7.12 -5.67 -1.47
C MET A 113 8.08 -6.53 -2.32
N PRO A 114 9.40 -6.26 -2.36
CA PRO A 114 10.33 -7.08 -3.13
C PRO A 114 10.54 -8.51 -2.62
N ILE A 115 9.99 -8.90 -1.47
CA ILE A 115 10.05 -10.28 -0.96
C ILE A 115 9.07 -11.21 -1.69
N TYR A 116 7.96 -10.67 -2.19
CA TYR A 116 6.84 -11.49 -2.68
C TYR A 116 7.16 -12.38 -3.89
N PRO A 117 8.06 -12.00 -4.83
CA PRO A 117 8.48 -12.93 -5.88
C PRO A 117 9.18 -14.18 -5.32
N ALA A 118 10.06 -14.03 -4.33
CA ALA A 118 10.73 -15.16 -3.69
C ALA A 118 9.75 -16.00 -2.86
N PHE A 119 8.83 -15.33 -2.15
CA PHE A 119 7.72 -15.99 -1.47
C PHE A 119 6.87 -16.82 -2.44
N ALA A 120 6.50 -16.26 -3.60
CA ALA A 120 5.70 -16.92 -4.62
C ALA A 120 6.41 -18.15 -5.22
N LEU A 121 7.74 -18.08 -5.42
CA LEU A 121 8.53 -19.25 -5.86
C LEU A 121 8.50 -20.38 -4.82
N LEU A 122 8.69 -20.06 -3.54
CA LEU A 122 8.65 -21.05 -2.46
C LEU A 122 7.25 -21.67 -2.31
N VAL A 123 6.22 -20.82 -2.26
CA VAL A 123 4.82 -21.26 -2.16
C VAL A 123 4.40 -22.07 -3.38
N GLY A 124 4.72 -21.60 -4.59
CA GLY A 124 4.40 -22.28 -5.84
C GLY A 124 5.06 -23.66 -5.94
N ALA A 125 6.32 -23.79 -5.53
CA ALA A 125 7.00 -25.08 -5.48
C ALA A 125 6.31 -26.06 -4.51
N ASN A 126 5.86 -25.58 -3.34
CA ASN A 126 5.10 -26.40 -2.39
C ASN A 126 3.73 -26.78 -2.94
N LEU A 127 2.99 -25.83 -3.54
CA LEU A 127 1.68 -26.10 -4.14
C LEU A 127 1.79 -27.19 -5.23
N ASN A 128 2.83 -27.14 -6.06
CA ASN A 128 3.10 -28.19 -7.03
C ASN A 128 3.35 -29.55 -6.36
N GLN A 129 4.14 -29.58 -5.29
CA GLN A 129 4.36 -30.81 -4.50
C GLN A 129 3.05 -31.33 -3.88
N ILE A 130 2.18 -30.45 -3.40
CA ILE A 130 0.86 -30.81 -2.85
C ILE A 130 0.00 -31.47 -3.92
N VAL A 131 -0.06 -30.92 -5.13
CA VAL A 131 -0.80 -31.50 -6.27
C VAL A 131 -0.29 -32.91 -6.58
N GLU A 132 1.03 -33.13 -6.60
CA GLU A 132 1.60 -34.46 -6.81
C GLU A 132 1.27 -35.44 -5.68
N LEU A 133 1.23 -34.98 -4.43
CA LEU A 133 0.81 -35.81 -3.29
C LEU A 133 -0.69 -36.12 -3.30
N GLN A 134 -1.53 -35.19 -3.76
CA GLN A 134 -2.97 -35.38 -3.93
C GLN A 134 -3.29 -36.46 -4.98
N LYS A 135 -2.61 -36.42 -6.14
CA LYS A 135 -2.72 -37.47 -7.17
C LYS A 135 -2.43 -38.87 -6.61
N ARG A 136 -1.49 -38.96 -5.66
CA ARG A 136 -1.09 -40.20 -4.97
C ARG A 136 -1.91 -40.52 -3.72
N ARG A 137 -2.90 -39.69 -3.37
CA ARG A 137 -3.68 -39.74 -2.12
C ARG A 137 -2.85 -39.70 -0.82
N LYS A 138 -1.63 -39.13 -0.87
CA LYS A 138 -0.69 -39.04 0.26
C LYS A 138 -0.63 -37.66 0.90
N PHE A 139 -1.46 -36.71 0.44
CA PHE A 139 -1.45 -35.35 0.96
C PHE A 139 -2.11 -35.27 2.36
N LYS A 140 -1.34 -34.79 3.35
CA LYS A 140 -1.84 -34.55 4.71
C LYS A 140 -2.52 -33.18 4.78
N LYS A 141 -3.85 -33.18 4.59
CA LYS A 141 -4.68 -31.96 4.46
C LYS A 141 -5.04 -31.25 5.76
N ASN A 142 -4.93 -31.88 6.93
CA ASN A 142 -5.57 -31.43 8.17
C ASN A 142 -5.23 -29.97 8.56
N ILE A 143 -3.97 -29.57 8.49
CA ILE A 143 -3.56 -28.21 8.88
C ILE A 143 -4.09 -27.14 7.90
N TYR A 144 -4.05 -27.43 6.59
CA TYR A 144 -4.56 -26.53 5.55
C TYR A 144 -6.09 -26.42 5.62
N GLN A 145 -6.75 -27.54 5.88
CA GLN A 145 -8.20 -27.60 6.07
C GLN A 145 -8.64 -26.79 7.29
N LEU A 146 -7.96 -26.96 8.44
CA LEU A 146 -8.25 -26.18 9.64
C LEU A 146 -8.05 -24.69 9.38
N TRP A 147 -6.93 -24.30 8.76
CA TRP A 147 -6.64 -22.91 8.44
C TRP A 147 -7.71 -22.27 7.56
N LEU A 148 -8.09 -22.93 6.47
CA LEU A 148 -9.10 -22.41 5.54
C LEU A 148 -10.51 -22.45 6.13
N LEU A 149 -10.81 -23.40 7.02
CA LEU A 149 -12.07 -23.42 7.77
C LEU A 149 -12.16 -22.23 8.73
N LEU A 150 -11.07 -21.91 9.44
CA LEU A 150 -11.03 -20.73 10.31
C LEU A 150 -11.24 -19.45 9.51
N LEU A 151 -10.56 -19.30 8.36
CA LEU A 151 -10.78 -18.16 7.47
C LEU A 151 -12.24 -18.13 6.95
N SER A 152 -12.80 -19.27 6.57
CA SER A 152 -14.21 -19.37 6.16
C SER A 152 -15.15 -18.87 7.24
N ILE A 153 -14.94 -19.29 8.49
CA ILE A 153 -15.76 -18.87 9.63
C ILE A 153 -15.62 -17.36 9.87
N ILE A 154 -14.39 -16.83 9.85
CA ILE A 154 -14.12 -15.40 10.03
C ILE A 154 -14.87 -14.58 8.98
N PHE A 155 -14.77 -14.94 7.70
CA PHE A 155 -15.43 -14.18 6.63
C PHE A 155 -16.95 -14.41 6.58
N CYS A 156 -17.46 -15.57 7.00
CA CYS A 156 -18.90 -15.76 7.22
C CYS A 156 -19.42 -14.85 8.35
N LEU A 157 -18.70 -14.75 9.46
CA LEU A 157 -19.07 -13.86 10.56
C LEU A 157 -18.99 -12.39 10.14
N ALA A 158 -17.98 -12.00 9.36
CA ALA A 158 -17.89 -10.67 8.79
C ALA A 158 -19.06 -10.38 7.84
N ALA A 159 -19.43 -11.33 6.98
CA ALA A 159 -20.58 -11.20 6.10
C ALA A 159 -21.89 -11.09 6.89
N ILE A 160 -22.08 -11.86 7.97
CA ILE A 160 -23.24 -11.73 8.86
C ILE A 160 -23.26 -10.36 9.52
N TYR A 161 -22.14 -9.93 10.10
CA TYR A 161 -22.02 -8.62 10.74
C TYR A 161 -22.43 -7.50 9.78
N TYR A 162 -21.84 -7.47 8.59
CA TYR A 162 -22.17 -6.47 7.59
C TYR A 162 -23.60 -6.62 7.04
N ALA A 163 -24.17 -7.82 6.96
CA ALA A 163 -25.57 -7.98 6.55
C ALA A 163 -26.58 -7.37 7.55
N PHE A 164 -26.28 -7.41 8.86
CA PHE A 164 -27.20 -6.95 9.91
C PHE A 164 -26.91 -5.54 10.42
N PHE A 165 -25.67 -5.06 10.34
CA PHE A 165 -25.23 -3.80 10.94
C PHE A 165 -24.73 -2.76 9.95
N ASN A 166 -24.81 -3.02 8.63
CA ASN A 166 -24.25 -2.10 7.64
C ASN A 166 -25.00 -0.77 7.49
N ASN A 167 -24.20 0.28 7.27
CA ASN A 167 -24.67 1.46 6.56
C ASN A 167 -24.72 1.18 5.05
N PRO A 168 -25.54 1.90 4.26
CA PRO A 168 -25.59 1.73 2.80
C PRO A 168 -24.23 1.87 2.08
N ARG A 169 -23.26 2.55 2.71
CA ARG A 169 -21.89 2.73 2.20
C ARG A 169 -21.00 1.48 2.34
N ASP A 170 -21.41 0.49 3.12
CA ASP A 170 -20.60 -0.68 3.47
C ASP A 170 -21.05 -1.97 2.74
N VAL A 171 -21.98 -1.87 1.80
CA VAL A 171 -22.45 -3.00 0.97
C VAL A 171 -21.28 -3.67 0.23
N ASP A 172 -20.30 -2.89 -0.17
CA ASP A 172 -19.08 -3.38 -0.82
C ASP A 172 -18.27 -4.31 0.10
N LEU A 173 -18.18 -4.00 1.40
CA LEU A 173 -17.49 -4.83 2.38
C LEU A 173 -18.23 -6.15 2.63
N LEU A 174 -19.56 -6.14 2.58
CA LEU A 174 -20.38 -7.35 2.60
C LEU A 174 -20.08 -8.24 1.39
N LEU A 175 -20.03 -7.66 0.17
CA LEU A 175 -19.73 -8.42 -1.05
C LEU A 175 -18.33 -9.02 -1.02
N ILE A 176 -17.33 -8.27 -0.52
CA ILE A 176 -15.97 -8.78 -0.32
C ILE A 176 -15.97 -9.95 0.68
N ALA A 177 -16.65 -9.79 1.83
CA ALA A 177 -16.73 -10.82 2.86
C ALA A 177 -17.40 -12.11 2.34
N ILE A 178 -18.53 -12.00 1.62
CA ILE A 178 -19.21 -13.14 1.00
C ILE A 178 -18.30 -13.81 -0.03
N THR A 179 -17.63 -13.03 -0.90
CA THR A 179 -16.73 -13.56 -1.93
C THR A 179 -15.59 -14.37 -1.30
N LEU A 180 -14.97 -13.84 -0.25
CA LEU A 180 -13.90 -14.53 0.48
C LEU A 180 -14.43 -15.76 1.23
N ALA A 181 -15.58 -15.66 1.89
CA ALA A 181 -16.20 -16.80 2.57
C ALA A 181 -16.47 -17.96 1.59
N VAL A 182 -17.09 -17.69 0.45
CA VAL A 182 -17.35 -18.68 -0.60
C VAL A 182 -16.03 -19.26 -1.12
N ALA A 183 -15.03 -18.42 -1.41
CA ALA A 183 -13.73 -18.87 -1.88
C ALA A 183 -13.06 -19.83 -0.89
N PHE A 184 -13.05 -19.51 0.40
CA PHE A 184 -12.45 -20.35 1.44
C PHE A 184 -13.23 -21.65 1.67
N ILE A 185 -14.57 -21.61 1.65
CA ILE A 185 -15.42 -22.80 1.76
C ILE A 185 -15.15 -23.75 0.58
N LEU A 186 -15.20 -23.24 -0.66
CA LEU A 186 -14.94 -24.04 -1.86
C LEU A 186 -13.53 -24.62 -1.85
N THR A 187 -12.52 -23.82 -1.48
CA THR A 187 -11.13 -24.28 -1.38
C THR A 187 -10.99 -25.38 -0.31
N THR A 188 -11.67 -25.23 0.83
CA THR A 188 -11.69 -26.24 1.90
C THR A 188 -12.30 -27.56 1.41
N ILE A 189 -13.42 -27.49 0.70
CA ILE A 189 -14.08 -28.67 0.09
C ILE A 189 -13.14 -29.35 -0.92
N LEU A 190 -12.51 -28.58 -1.81
CA LEU A 190 -11.61 -29.11 -2.84
C LEU A 190 -10.34 -29.75 -2.26
N ILE A 191 -9.77 -29.16 -1.20
CA ILE A 191 -8.67 -29.78 -0.44
C ILE A 191 -9.13 -31.08 0.22
N ASN A 192 -10.36 -31.11 0.76
CA ASN A 192 -10.91 -32.32 1.36
C ASN A 192 -11.06 -33.46 0.34
N GLN A 193 -11.45 -33.11 -0.90
CA GLN A 193 -11.56 -34.01 -2.04
C GLN A 193 -10.21 -34.38 -2.69
N GLN A 194 -9.09 -33.83 -2.20
CA GLN A 194 -7.76 -33.97 -2.82
C GLN A 194 -7.74 -33.52 -4.30
N SER A 195 -8.53 -32.51 -4.65
CA SER A 195 -8.57 -31.95 -6.00
C SER A 195 -7.57 -30.81 -6.13
N SER A 196 -6.76 -30.80 -7.20
CA SER A 196 -5.81 -29.71 -7.51
C SER A 196 -6.49 -28.38 -7.85
N HIS A 197 -7.78 -28.40 -8.17
CA HIS A 197 -8.56 -27.20 -8.48
C HIS A 197 -8.67 -26.22 -7.30
N PHE A 198 -8.32 -26.64 -6.08
CA PHE A 198 -8.29 -25.76 -4.91
C PHE A 198 -7.42 -24.52 -5.13
N ILE A 199 -6.30 -24.64 -5.88
CA ILE A 199 -5.39 -23.52 -6.15
C ILE A 199 -6.10 -22.46 -7.00
N ILE A 200 -6.77 -22.90 -8.06
CA ILE A 200 -7.50 -22.00 -8.97
C ILE A 200 -8.68 -21.38 -8.23
N SER A 201 -9.45 -22.16 -7.47
CA SER A 201 -10.56 -21.64 -6.67
C SER A 201 -10.11 -20.56 -5.70
N LEU A 202 -8.99 -20.79 -5.00
CA LEU A 202 -8.43 -19.84 -4.05
C LEU A 202 -7.95 -18.57 -4.75
N ALA A 203 -7.20 -18.72 -5.85
CA ALA A 203 -6.71 -17.58 -6.63
C ALA A 203 -7.87 -16.75 -7.18
N VAL A 204 -8.83 -17.36 -7.88
CA VAL A 204 -9.97 -16.65 -8.46
C VAL A 204 -10.76 -15.92 -7.37
N GLY A 205 -11.06 -16.58 -6.26
CA GLY A 205 -11.80 -15.95 -5.15
C GLY A 205 -11.09 -14.73 -4.57
N LEU A 206 -9.77 -14.81 -4.34
CA LEU A 206 -8.97 -13.68 -3.84
C LEU A 206 -8.91 -12.53 -4.85
N TYR A 207 -8.67 -12.82 -6.13
CA TYR A 207 -8.60 -11.78 -7.16
C TYR A 207 -9.95 -11.12 -7.42
N LEU A 208 -11.06 -11.86 -7.30
CA LEU A 208 -12.40 -11.29 -7.35
C LEU A 208 -12.65 -10.36 -6.15
N ALA A 209 -12.27 -10.77 -4.94
CA ALA A 209 -12.38 -9.92 -3.76
C ALA A 209 -11.53 -8.63 -3.88
N LEU A 210 -10.30 -8.75 -4.39
CA LEU A 210 -9.44 -7.59 -4.68
C LEU A 210 -10.03 -6.70 -5.78
N LEU A 211 -10.58 -7.28 -6.83
CA LEU A 211 -11.25 -6.52 -7.89
C LEU A 211 -12.42 -5.72 -7.33
N ILE A 212 -13.25 -6.32 -6.46
CA ILE A 212 -14.32 -5.60 -5.78
C ILE A 212 -13.70 -4.47 -4.93
N LEU A 213 -12.73 -4.75 -4.06
CA LEU A 213 -12.08 -3.75 -3.20
C LEU A 213 -11.55 -2.54 -3.99
N PHE A 214 -10.79 -2.77 -5.06
CA PHE A 214 -10.20 -1.69 -5.86
C PHE A 214 -11.21 -0.93 -6.73
N ASN A 215 -12.42 -1.45 -6.93
CA ASN A 215 -13.51 -0.72 -7.58
C ASN A 215 -14.35 0.10 -6.57
N THR A 216 -13.97 0.12 -5.30
CA THR A 216 -14.71 0.78 -4.22
C THR A 216 -13.89 1.88 -3.57
N SER A 217 -14.57 2.79 -2.87
CA SER A 217 -13.92 3.90 -2.16
C SER A 217 -13.03 3.44 -0.99
N HIS A 218 -13.27 2.24 -0.46
CA HIS A 218 -12.53 1.65 0.67
C HIS A 218 -11.05 1.40 0.37
N SER A 219 -10.67 1.26 -0.90
CA SER A 219 -9.27 1.15 -1.30
C SER A 219 -8.49 2.46 -1.20
N ILE A 220 -9.20 3.60 -1.18
CA ILE A 220 -8.61 4.93 -1.07
C ILE A 220 -8.58 5.31 0.40
N TRP A 221 -7.56 4.83 1.11
CA TRP A 221 -7.38 5.09 2.54
C TRP A 221 -7.44 6.60 2.88
N GLU A 222 -6.99 7.49 1.97
CA GLU A 222 -7.09 8.94 2.15
C GLU A 222 -8.52 9.43 2.40
N LEU A 223 -9.55 8.73 1.91
CA LEU A 223 -10.96 9.11 2.14
C LEU A 223 -11.45 8.80 3.56
N ALA A 224 -10.75 7.92 4.29
CA ALA A 224 -11.05 7.66 5.70
C ALA A 224 -10.46 8.74 6.62
N GLU A 225 -9.40 9.43 6.18
CA GLU A 225 -8.70 10.45 6.97
C GLU A 225 -8.98 11.89 6.50
N ALA A 226 -9.42 12.05 5.25
CA ALA A 226 -9.58 13.34 4.60
C ALA A 226 -10.75 13.38 3.63
N TYR A 227 -11.16 14.61 3.31
CA TYR A 227 -12.15 14.90 2.28
C TYR A 227 -11.66 14.53 0.87
N PRO A 228 -12.58 14.26 -0.08
CA PRO A 228 -12.22 13.94 -1.46
C PRO A 228 -11.51 15.12 -2.15
N VAL A 229 -10.35 14.85 -2.75
CA VAL A 229 -9.52 15.88 -3.40
C VAL A 229 -10.23 16.52 -4.58
N LYS A 230 -10.82 15.70 -5.47
CA LYS A 230 -11.26 16.16 -6.79
C LYS A 230 -12.31 17.28 -6.73
N PRO A 231 -13.37 17.20 -5.90
CA PRO A 231 -14.33 18.30 -5.77
C PRO A 231 -13.68 19.60 -5.27
N VAL A 232 -12.82 19.53 -4.26
CA VAL A 232 -12.16 20.71 -3.68
C VAL A 232 -11.12 21.28 -4.64
N ALA A 233 -10.36 20.43 -5.33
CA ALA A 233 -9.43 20.85 -6.37
C ALA A 233 -10.13 21.57 -7.53
N LYS A 234 -11.30 21.06 -7.96
CA LYS A 234 -12.13 21.69 -8.97
C LYS A 234 -12.63 23.07 -8.50
N LEU A 235 -13.14 23.14 -7.27
CA LEU A 235 -13.57 24.41 -6.65
C LEU A 235 -12.44 25.44 -6.66
N ILE A 236 -11.24 25.05 -6.22
CA ILE A 236 -10.05 25.90 -6.24
C ILE A 236 -9.74 26.42 -7.64
N ARG A 237 -9.70 25.50 -8.61
CA ARG A 237 -9.30 25.83 -9.98
C ARG A 237 -10.29 26.75 -10.68
N GLU A 238 -11.58 26.62 -10.39
CA GLU A 238 -12.66 27.41 -11.00
C GLU A 238 -12.81 28.80 -10.37
N THR A 239 -12.36 28.99 -9.13
CA THR A 239 -12.57 30.24 -8.37
C THR A 239 -11.31 31.09 -8.21
N THR A 240 -10.13 30.57 -8.59
CA THR A 240 -8.85 31.26 -8.43
C THR A 240 -8.03 31.29 -9.72
N SER A 241 -7.26 32.37 -9.92
CA SER A 241 -6.37 32.51 -11.08
C SER A 241 -5.12 31.60 -10.94
N PRO A 242 -4.48 31.23 -12.08
CA PRO A 242 -3.17 30.58 -12.07
C PRO A 242 -2.19 31.21 -11.11
N GLU A 243 -1.35 30.37 -10.47
CA GLU A 243 -0.30 30.78 -9.52
C GLU A 243 -0.79 31.32 -8.16
N THR A 244 -2.10 31.37 -7.91
CA THR A 244 -2.64 31.78 -6.60
C THR A 244 -2.21 30.81 -5.51
N THR A 245 -1.53 31.31 -4.47
CA THR A 245 -1.31 30.57 -3.22
C THR A 245 -2.56 30.59 -2.37
N ILE A 246 -3.00 29.41 -1.95
CA ILE A 246 -4.16 29.22 -1.08
C ILE A 246 -3.67 28.71 0.25
N TYR A 247 -4.20 29.27 1.33
CA TYR A 247 -3.87 28.81 2.68
C TYR A 247 -5.05 28.02 3.25
N THR A 248 -4.77 27.01 4.06
CA THR A 248 -5.81 26.21 4.69
C THR A 248 -5.48 25.96 6.15
N SER A 249 -6.51 25.89 7.00
CA SER A 249 -6.38 25.45 8.39
C SER A 249 -6.29 23.93 8.51
N TYR A 250 -6.39 23.19 7.40
CA TYR A 250 -6.24 21.74 7.41
C TYR A 250 -4.83 21.34 7.89
N PRO A 251 -4.69 20.33 8.76
CA PRO A 251 -3.49 20.16 9.59
C PRO A 251 -2.23 19.71 8.84
N TYR A 252 -2.37 19.15 7.64
CA TYR A 252 -1.24 18.63 6.88
C TYR A 252 -1.33 18.93 5.39
N HIS A 253 -0.18 18.88 4.75
CA HIS A 253 -0.04 19.17 3.33
C HIS A 253 -0.62 18.05 2.47
N ARG A 254 -1.32 18.41 1.40
CA ARG A 254 -1.94 17.45 0.47
C ARG A 254 -1.41 17.63 -0.95
N PRO A 255 -0.35 16.90 -1.35
CA PRO A 255 0.25 17.03 -2.69
C PRO A 255 -0.74 16.78 -3.83
N SER A 256 -1.67 15.84 -3.63
CA SER A 256 -2.74 15.54 -4.59
C SER A 256 -3.64 16.75 -4.83
N LEU A 257 -3.96 17.53 -3.79
CA LEU A 257 -4.74 18.75 -3.91
C LEU A 257 -4.01 19.80 -4.73
N ASN A 258 -2.71 19.99 -4.52
CA ASN A 258 -1.91 20.91 -5.32
C ASN A 258 -1.89 20.49 -6.79
N PHE A 259 -1.65 19.20 -7.05
CA PHE A 259 -1.60 18.66 -8.40
C PHE A 259 -2.92 18.82 -9.16
N TYR A 260 -4.05 18.42 -8.57
CA TYR A 260 -5.34 18.47 -9.27
C TYR A 260 -5.93 19.88 -9.38
N SER A 261 -5.58 20.77 -8.45
CA SER A 261 -6.04 22.16 -8.48
C SER A 261 -5.16 23.07 -9.33
N ASP A 262 -3.94 22.64 -9.63
CA ASP A 262 -2.89 23.45 -10.26
C ASP A 262 -2.60 24.73 -9.43
N ARG A 263 -2.73 24.64 -8.10
CA ARG A 263 -2.47 25.73 -7.14
C ARG A 263 -1.60 25.23 -6.01
N LEU A 264 -0.88 26.16 -5.39
CA LEU A 264 -0.13 25.86 -4.17
C LEU A 264 -1.06 26.02 -2.96
N VAL A 265 -1.47 24.91 -2.34
CA VAL A 265 -2.25 24.90 -1.10
C VAL A 265 -1.34 24.64 0.09
N ILE A 266 -1.21 25.62 0.97
CA ILE A 266 -0.28 25.60 2.11
C ILE A 266 -1.07 25.47 3.42
N PRO A 267 -0.87 24.40 4.20
CA PRO A 267 -1.43 24.32 5.55
C PRO A 267 -0.75 25.36 6.45
N VAL A 268 -1.55 26.08 7.23
CA VAL A 268 -1.07 27.07 8.20
C VAL A 268 -1.74 26.83 9.55
N SER A 269 -0.98 27.01 10.63
CA SER A 269 -1.55 26.96 11.97
C SER A 269 -2.55 28.09 12.19
N GLU A 270 -3.52 27.90 13.08
CA GLU A 270 -4.51 28.93 13.40
C GLU A 270 -3.85 30.25 13.84
N ALA A 271 -2.80 30.18 14.68
CA ALA A 271 -2.06 31.36 15.11
C ALA A 271 -1.41 32.10 13.92
N LYS A 272 -0.84 31.36 12.95
CA LYS A 272 -0.25 31.98 11.77
C LYS A 272 -1.30 32.55 10.83
N LEU A 273 -2.44 31.88 10.70
CA LEU A 273 -3.59 32.36 9.95
C LEU A 273 -4.12 33.68 10.53
N GLN A 274 -4.24 33.78 11.86
CA GLN A 274 -4.61 35.03 12.55
C GLN A 274 -3.61 36.15 12.28
N GLU A 275 -2.30 35.87 12.33
CA GLU A 275 -1.26 36.86 11.99
C GLU A 275 -1.39 37.34 10.54
N MET A 276 -1.68 36.42 9.60
CA MET A 276 -1.84 36.75 8.19
C MET A 276 -3.10 37.58 7.93
N LEU A 277 -4.17 37.33 8.68
CA LEU A 277 -5.41 38.08 8.61
C LEU A 277 -5.27 39.55 9.04
N LEU A 278 -4.23 39.90 9.78
CA LEU A 278 -3.95 41.28 10.21
C LEU A 278 -3.16 42.08 9.18
N LYS A 279 -2.60 41.43 8.14
CA LYS A 279 -1.78 42.10 7.13
C LYS A 279 -2.67 42.63 5.99
N PRO A 280 -2.37 43.80 5.41
CA PRO A 280 -3.10 44.37 4.28
C PRO A 280 -2.68 43.69 2.97
N LYS A 281 -2.93 42.38 2.89
CA LYS A 281 -2.62 41.58 1.71
C LYS A 281 -3.81 40.69 1.40
N LYS A 282 -4.19 40.69 0.13
CA LYS A 282 -5.18 39.76 -0.39
C LYS A 282 -4.77 38.31 -0.12
N ILE A 283 -5.62 37.57 0.56
CA ILE A 283 -5.40 36.16 0.90
C ILE A 283 -6.58 35.29 0.46
N TYR A 284 -6.27 34.08 0.02
CA TYR A 284 -7.23 33.05 -0.36
C TYR A 284 -7.16 31.93 0.66
N LEU A 285 -8.30 31.61 1.27
CA LEU A 285 -8.41 30.66 2.37
C LEU A 285 -9.37 29.53 2.00
N LEU A 286 -8.90 28.30 2.10
CA LEU A 286 -9.71 27.09 2.03
C LEU A 286 -10.09 26.66 3.45
N LEU A 287 -11.38 26.75 3.77
CA LEU A 287 -11.94 26.49 5.09
C LEU A 287 -13.04 25.43 5.02
N SER A 288 -13.20 24.65 6.09
CA SER A 288 -14.39 23.82 6.27
C SER A 288 -15.62 24.73 6.40
N ASN A 289 -16.78 24.26 5.92
CA ASN A 289 -18.04 24.97 6.03
C ASN A 289 -18.46 25.23 7.49
N ASP A 290 -18.03 24.39 8.42
CA ASP A 290 -18.30 24.52 9.86
C ASP A 290 -17.44 25.60 10.55
N THR A 291 -16.36 26.04 9.90
CA THR A 291 -15.51 27.10 10.46
C THR A 291 -16.29 28.43 10.43
N PRO A 292 -16.26 29.27 11.47
CA PRO A 292 -16.89 30.59 11.43
C PRO A 292 -16.36 31.45 10.27
N LEU A 293 -17.24 32.28 9.70
CA LEU A 293 -16.83 33.25 8.68
C LEU A 293 -15.89 34.28 9.28
N ILE A 294 -14.84 34.60 8.53
CA ILE A 294 -13.88 35.62 8.92
C ILE A 294 -14.49 37.01 8.62
N PRO A 295 -14.41 37.98 9.53
CA PRO A 295 -14.87 39.35 9.26
C PRO A 295 -14.19 39.95 8.03
N ASP A 296 -14.94 40.77 7.27
CA ASP A 296 -14.47 41.45 6.05
C ASP A 296 -13.95 40.50 4.96
N SER A 297 -14.53 39.30 4.88
CA SER A 297 -14.18 38.31 3.88
C SER A 297 -15.38 37.90 3.01
N ARG A 298 -15.10 37.46 1.79
CA ARG A 298 -16.11 37.03 0.81
C ARG A 298 -15.91 35.58 0.42
N VAL A 299 -16.98 34.79 0.47
CA VAL A 299 -16.99 33.44 -0.10
C VAL A 299 -17.03 33.55 -1.63
N ILE A 300 -16.08 32.92 -2.30
CA ILE A 300 -15.98 32.90 -3.77
C ILE A 300 -16.41 31.56 -4.38
N GLY A 301 -16.56 30.53 -3.56
CA GLY A 301 -17.23 29.28 -3.93
C GLY A 301 -17.23 28.27 -2.79
N ALA A 302 -18.05 27.22 -2.93
CA ALA A 302 -18.18 26.17 -1.93
C ALA A 302 -18.53 24.81 -2.56
N THR A 303 -18.15 23.73 -1.88
CA THR A 303 -18.65 22.36 -2.00
C THR A 303 -19.50 22.04 -0.77
N GLU A 304 -19.97 20.79 -0.65
CA GLU A 304 -20.76 20.32 0.52
C GLU A 304 -20.03 20.52 1.85
N GLU A 305 -18.71 20.34 1.88
CA GLU A 305 -17.91 20.37 3.12
C GLU A 305 -16.91 21.54 3.20
N TRP A 306 -16.55 22.15 2.06
CA TRP A 306 -15.45 23.11 1.98
C TRP A 306 -15.86 24.38 1.24
N ARG A 307 -15.25 25.50 1.59
CA ARG A 307 -15.44 26.78 0.90
C ARG A 307 -14.13 27.55 0.76
N ILE A 308 -14.08 28.37 -0.27
CA ILE A 308 -12.98 29.30 -0.48
C ILE A 308 -13.44 30.70 -0.16
N VAL A 309 -12.64 31.36 0.68
CA VAL A 309 -12.87 32.70 1.19
C VAL A 309 -11.72 33.59 0.76
N VAL A 310 -12.05 34.79 0.29
CA VAL A 310 -11.09 35.83 -0.02
C VAL A 310 -11.23 36.95 1.00
N LYS A 311 -10.11 37.38 1.56
CA LYS A 311 -10.02 38.62 2.31
C LYS A 311 -9.09 39.56 1.55
N ASP A 312 -9.60 40.75 1.24
CA ASP A 312 -8.83 41.81 0.57
C ASP A 312 -8.00 42.61 1.59
#